data_AF-A5PEB7-F1
#
_entry.id   AF-A5PEB7-F1
#
_cell.length_a   1.000
_cell.length_b   1.000
_cell.length_c   1.000
_cell.angle_alpha   90.00
_cell.angle_beta   90.00
_cell.angle_gamma   90.00
#
_symmetry.space_group_name_H-M   'P 1'
#
loop_
_entity.id
_entity.type
_entity.pdbx_description
1 polymer ?
#
loop_
_entity_poly.entity_id
_entity_poly.type
_entity_poly.pdbx_seq_one_letter_code
_entity_poly.pdbx_strand_id
1 'polypeptide(L)'
;MPKYQVRLEGRDFPARLSDDGKCLGFFTTRVVEADDAEAAECLAVNLVRDELWDLVGRPQEGDSTSMIALDDISIVDDQSDDGPGHGFTWFPIDEEE
;
A
#
# COMPACT_ATOMS: atom_id res chain seq x y z
N MET A 1 -12.33 -18.14 5.49
CA MET A 1 -10.85 -18.14 5.60
C MET A 1 -10.49 -17.17 6.73
N PRO A 2 -9.33 -17.29 7.39
CA PRO A 2 -8.92 -16.26 8.35
C PRO A 2 -8.82 -14.89 7.66
N LYS A 3 -9.13 -13.82 8.41
CA LYS A 3 -8.93 -12.44 7.97
C LYS A 3 -7.58 -11.95 8.46
N TYR A 4 -6.83 -11.33 7.56
CA TYR A 4 -5.54 -10.73 7.84
C TYR A 4 -5.65 -9.23 7.67
N GLN A 5 -5.21 -8.49 8.68
CA GLN A 5 -4.91 -7.08 8.56
C GLN A 5 -3.46 -6.95 8.10
N VAL A 6 -3.27 -6.39 6.91
CA VAL A 6 -1.98 -6.21 6.25
C VAL A 6 -1.70 -4.72 6.15
N ARG A 7 -0.64 -4.26 6.82
CA ARG A 7 -0.13 -2.90 6.67
C ARG A 7 1.03 -2.90 5.68
N LEU A 8 0.94 -2.03 4.69
CA LEU A 8 1.89 -1.88 3.61
C LEU A 8 2.50 -0.48 3.63
N GLU A 9 3.79 -0.41 3.33
CA GLU A 9 4.53 0.83 3.09
C GLU A 9 4.91 0.92 1.62
N GLY A 10 4.53 2.02 0.98
CA GLY A 10 5.02 2.38 -0.35
C GLY A 10 6.05 3.48 -0.28
N ARG A 11 7.10 3.40 -1.11
CA ARG A 11 8.13 4.44 -1.28
C ARG A 11 8.34 4.79 -2.74
N ASP A 12 8.90 5.97 -2.97
CA ASP A 12 9.29 6.49 -4.28
C ASP A 12 8.14 6.56 -5.29
N PHE A 13 6.95 6.93 -4.84
CA PHE A 13 5.80 7.12 -5.72
C PHE A 13 5.75 8.54 -6.27
N PRO A 14 5.57 8.73 -7.59
CA PRO A 14 5.52 10.06 -8.18
C PRO A 14 4.32 10.82 -7.63
N ALA A 15 4.59 11.97 -7.00
CA ALA A 15 3.52 12.81 -6.52
C ALA A 15 2.90 13.56 -7.70
N ARG A 16 1.86 12.97 -8.30
CA ARG A 16 0.88 13.81 -9.02
C ARG A 16 0.11 14.74 -8.07
N LEU A 17 0.24 14.53 -6.77
CA LEU A 17 -0.48 15.22 -5.69
C LEU A 17 0.34 16.35 -5.03
N SER A 18 1.64 16.49 -5.30
CA SER A 18 2.47 17.56 -4.74
C SER A 18 2.93 18.53 -5.83
N ASP A 19 2.74 19.84 -5.61
CA ASP A 19 3.13 20.93 -6.53
C ASP A 19 4.63 20.93 -6.90
N ASP A 20 5.47 20.27 -6.12
CA ASP A 20 6.94 20.37 -6.18
C ASP A 20 7.63 19.21 -6.97
N GLY A 21 6.87 18.24 -7.50
CA GLY A 21 7.42 17.12 -8.28
C GLY A 21 8.27 16.12 -7.48
N LYS A 22 8.20 16.16 -6.15
CA LYS A 22 8.91 15.24 -5.24
C LYS A 22 8.23 13.86 -5.18
N CYS A 23 9.00 12.82 -4.90
CA CYS A 23 8.43 11.51 -4.59
C CYS A 23 7.77 11.51 -3.20
N LEU A 24 6.71 10.73 -3.05
CA LEU A 24 6.04 10.50 -1.77
C LEU A 24 6.14 9.03 -1.38
N GLY A 25 6.07 8.81 -0.07
CA GLY A 25 5.78 7.51 0.50
C GLY A 25 4.33 7.46 0.96
N PHE A 26 3.84 6.25 1.23
CA PHE A 26 2.54 6.07 1.86
C PHE A 26 2.54 4.89 2.83
N PHE A 27 1.62 4.95 3.80
CA PHE A 27 1.15 3.78 4.51
C PHE A 27 -0.29 3.48 4.15
N THR A 28 -0.62 2.20 4.07
CA THR A 28 -1.98 1.76 3.86
C THR A 28 -2.23 0.44 4.58
N THR A 29 -3.48 0.21 5.00
CA THR A 29 -3.89 -1.01 5.68
C THR A 29 -5.02 -1.65 4.90
N ARG A 30 -4.90 -2.93 4.58
CA ARG A 30 -5.93 -3.72 3.90
C ARG A 30 -6.29 -4.93 4.75
N VAL A 31 -7.59 -5.21 4.83
CA VAL A 31 -8.09 -6.44 5.44
C VAL A 31 -8.44 -7.39 4.31
N VAL A 32 -7.80 -8.56 4.28
CA VAL A 32 -7.99 -9.57 3.21
C VAL A 32 -8.26 -10.94 3.82
N GLU A 33 -9.08 -11.74 3.14
CA GLU A 33 -9.27 -13.15 3.45
C GLU A 33 -8.27 -13.98 2.65
N ALA A 34 -7.50 -14.83 3.33
CA ALA A 34 -6.48 -15.68 2.71
C ALA A 34 -6.30 -16.99 3.48
N ASP A 35 -5.68 -17.98 2.86
CA ASP A 35 -5.36 -19.26 3.52
C ASP A 35 -4.19 -19.14 4.52
N ASP A 36 -3.26 -18.23 4.24
CA ASP A 36 -2.06 -17.98 5.04
C ASP A 36 -1.55 -16.54 4.88
N ALA A 37 -0.53 -16.18 5.65
CA ALA A 37 0.04 -14.83 5.69
C ALA A 37 0.72 -14.41 4.37
N GLU A 38 1.37 -15.34 3.66
CA GLU A 38 2.04 -15.06 2.38
C GLU A 38 0.99 -14.77 1.30
N ALA A 39 -0.08 -15.57 1.27
CA ALA A 39 -1.23 -15.33 0.41
C ALA A 39 -1.90 -13.98 0.72
N ALA A 40 -2.06 -13.62 2.00
CA ALA A 40 -2.62 -12.34 2.41
C ALA A 40 -1.77 -11.14 1.98
N GLU A 41 -0.46 -11.18 2.17
CA GLU A 41 0.46 -10.15 1.70
C GLU A 41 0.34 -9.97 0.18
N CYS A 42 0.39 -11.06 -0.57
CA CYS A 42 0.30 -11.02 -2.03
C CYS A 42 -1.03 -10.42 -2.51
N LEU A 43 -2.16 -10.78 -1.88
CA LEU A 43 -3.46 -10.20 -2.19
C LEU A 43 -3.50 -8.70 -1.87
N ALA A 44 -3.03 -8.30 -0.69
CA ALA A 44 -3.02 -6.89 -0.28
C ALA A 44 -2.14 -6.03 -1.20
N VAL A 45 -0.94 -6.50 -1.55
CA VAL A 45 -0.03 -5.79 -2.46
C VAL A 45 -0.64 -5.64 -3.84
N ASN A 46 -1.27 -6.70 -4.38
CA ASN A 46 -1.91 -6.63 -5.69
C ASN A 46 -3.09 -5.64 -5.70
N LEU A 47 -3.92 -5.62 -4.66
CA LEU A 47 -5.02 -4.67 -4.51
C LEU A 47 -4.50 -3.23 -4.48
N VAL A 48 -3.53 -2.96 -3.60
CA VAL A 48 -2.95 -1.63 -3.44
C VAL A 48 -2.27 -1.15 -4.72
N ARG A 49 -1.56 -2.03 -5.42
CA ARG A 49 -0.90 -1.71 -6.68
C ARG A 49 -1.89 -1.27 -7.76
N ASP A 50 -3.03 -1.96 -7.88
CA ASP A 50 -4.06 -1.61 -8.86
C ASP A 50 -4.72 -0.26 -8.52
N GLU A 51 -5.07 -0.04 -7.24
CA GLU A 51 -5.61 1.23 -6.75
C GLU A 51 -4.62 2.40 -6.97
N LEU A 52 -3.33 2.19 -6.73
CA LEU A 52 -2.30 3.19 -6.97
C LEU A 52 -2.16 3.53 -8.45
N TRP A 53 -2.17 2.53 -9.31
CA TRP A 53 -2.07 2.77 -10.75
C TRP A 53 -3.28 3.52 -11.31
N ASP A 54 -4.46 3.33 -10.73
CA ASP A 54 -5.64 4.14 -11.05
C ASP A 54 -5.47 5.59 -10.57
N LEU A 55 -4.95 5.78 -9.36
CA LEU A 55 -4.81 7.09 -8.72
C LEU A 55 -3.68 7.96 -9.31
N VAL A 56 -2.47 7.41 -9.43
CA VAL A 56 -1.26 8.16 -9.84
C VAL A 56 -0.81 7.84 -11.27
N GLY A 57 -1.45 6.88 -11.93
CA GLY A 57 -1.05 6.37 -13.23
C GLY A 57 0.00 5.26 -13.13
N ARG A 58 0.10 4.45 -14.18
CA ARG A 58 1.13 3.41 -14.26
C ARG A 58 2.51 4.05 -14.48
N PRO A 59 3.55 3.55 -13.79
CA PRO A 59 4.92 3.98 -14.08
C PRO A 59 5.29 3.63 -15.53
N GLN A 60 6.10 4.47 -16.17
CA GLN A 60 6.65 4.16 -17.49
C GLN A 60 7.74 3.08 -17.36
N GLU A 61 7.91 2.26 -18.40
CA GLU A 61 8.99 1.27 -18.43
C GLU A 61 10.36 1.95 -18.25
N GLY A 62 11.06 1.63 -17.17
CA GLY A 62 12.38 2.16 -16.83
C GLY A 62 12.43 3.18 -15.68
N ASP A 63 11.29 3.59 -15.13
CA ASP A 63 11.20 4.67 -14.13
C ASP A 63 10.99 4.17 -12.67
N SER A 64 10.77 2.87 -12.48
CA SER A 64 10.20 2.34 -11.23
C SER A 64 11.25 2.13 -10.13
N THR A 65 11.67 3.20 -9.46
CA THR A 65 12.24 3.10 -8.10
C THR A 65 11.16 2.82 -7.06
N SER A 66 9.87 2.98 -7.41
CA SER A 66 8.74 2.76 -6.51
C SER A 66 8.69 1.33 -5.97
N MET A 67 8.58 1.20 -4.65
CA MET A 67 8.56 -0.07 -3.94
C MET A 67 7.38 -0.12 -2.99
N ILE A 68 6.69 -1.26 -2.91
CA ILE A 68 5.68 -1.56 -1.90
C ILE A 68 6.20 -2.73 -1.09
N ALA A 69 6.25 -2.59 0.23
CA ALA A 69 6.72 -3.61 1.15
C ALA A 69 5.72 -3.86 2.28
N LEU A 70 5.79 -5.06 2.84
CA LEU A 70 5.08 -5.39 4.06
C LEU A 70 5.68 -4.64 5.25
N ASP A 71 4.85 -3.89 5.98
CA ASP A 71 5.21 -3.26 7.25
C ASP A 71 4.81 -4.16 8.43
N ASP A 72 3.55 -4.62 8.43
CA ASP A 72 3.01 -5.48 9.49
C ASP A 72 1.89 -6.39 8.95
N ILE A 73 1.77 -7.60 9.51
CA ILE A 73 0.67 -8.51 9.24
C ILE A 73 0.18 -9.19 10.52
N SER A 74 -1.13 -9.17 10.73
CA SER A 74 -1.75 -9.81 11.89
C SER A 74 -3.09 -10.45 11.52
N ILE A 75 -3.43 -11.54 12.21
CA ILE A 75 -4.75 -12.16 12.11
C ILE A 75 -5.72 -11.34 12.95
N VAL A 76 -6.86 -10.97 12.37
CA VAL A 76 -7.93 -10.25 13.06
C VAL A 76 -9.07 -11.21 13.39
N ASP A 77 -9.46 -11.21 14.67
CA ASP A 77 -10.62 -11.98 15.16
C ASP A 77 -11.90 -11.24 14.75
N ASP A 78 -12.83 -11.96 14.12
CA ASP A 78 -13.98 -11.47 13.35
C ASP A 78 -15.04 -10.73 14.19
N GLN A 79 -14.73 -9.55 14.74
CA GLN A 79 -15.70 -8.73 15.49
C GLN A 79 -15.72 -7.23 15.16
N SER A 80 -14.89 -6.76 14.23
CA SER A 80 -14.96 -5.37 13.75
C SER A 80 -15.35 -5.36 12.28
N ASP A 81 -16.58 -4.92 12.01
CA ASP A 81 -17.12 -4.56 10.69
C ASP A 81 -16.50 -3.25 10.19
N ASP A 82 -15.19 -3.04 10.42
CA ASP A 82 -14.46 -2.02 9.69
C ASP A 82 -14.18 -2.65 8.33
N GLY A 83 -14.83 -2.12 7.30
CA GLY A 83 -14.69 -2.57 5.92
C GLY A 83 -13.22 -2.57 5.47
N PRO A 84 -12.92 -2.89 4.20
CA PRO A 84 -11.54 -2.85 3.73
C PRO A 84 -11.00 -1.46 4.08
N GLY A 85 -9.94 -1.37 4.88
CA GLY A 85 -9.32 -0.09 5.16
C GLY A 85 -9.06 0.57 3.81
N HIS A 86 -9.70 1.70 3.52
CA HIS A 86 -9.62 2.36 2.23
C HIS A 86 -8.84 3.65 2.40
N GLY A 87 -7.91 3.89 1.48
CA GLY A 87 -7.12 5.10 1.44
C GLY A 87 -5.65 4.91 1.74
N PHE A 88 -4.94 6.02 1.64
CA PHE A 88 -3.49 6.11 1.70
C PHE A 88 -3.13 7.27 2.61
N THR A 89 -2.25 7.01 3.58
CA THR A 89 -1.64 8.08 4.37
C THR A 89 -0.31 8.43 3.72
N TRP A 90 -0.29 9.52 2.97
CA TRP A 90 0.89 9.99 2.25
C TRP A 90 1.82 10.78 3.16
N PHE A 91 3.12 10.66 2.92
CA PHE A 91 4.16 11.43 3.60
C PHE A 91 5.26 11.85 2.61
N PRO A 92 5.88 13.02 2.82
CA PRO A 92 7.05 13.39 2.04
C PRO A 92 8.19 12.41 2.34
N ILE A 93 8.81 11.87 1.29
CA ILE A 93 10.14 11.30 1.42
C ILE A 93 11.05 12.52 1.38
N ASP A 94 11.23 13.16 2.53
CA ASP A 94 12.35 14.07 2.69
C ASP A 94 13.61 13.22 2.51
N GLU A 95 14.45 13.60 1.54
CA GLU A 95 15.86 13.24 1.58
C GLU A 95 16.41 13.87 2.87
N GLU A 96 16.27 13.19 4.00
CA GLU A 96 16.93 13.58 5.24
C GLU A 96 18.45 13.47 5.00
N GLU A 97 19.03 14.64 4.68
CA GLU A 97 20.43 15.13 4.73
C GLU A 97 21.62 14.15 4.59
#